data_AF-A0A662E2M7-F1
#
_entry.id   AF-A0A662E2M7-F1
#
_cell.length_a   1.000
_cell.length_b   1.000
_cell.length_c   1.000
_cell.angle_alpha   90.00
_cell.angle_beta   90.00
_cell.angle_gamma   90.00
#
_symmetry.space_group_name_H-M   'P 1'
#
loop_
_entity.id
_entity.type
_entity.pdbx_description
1 polymer ?
#
loop_
_entity_poly.entity_id
_entity_poly.type
_entity_poly.pdbx_seq_one_letter_code
_entity_poly.pdbx_strand_id
1 'polypeptide(L)'
;MEIWDGQMNMFDDNPQRTVSAGKKVVVFDLETQRSFKDVGGRTQMHRLGVSIGVAYSYTTDEYLTVTEERIGELIELLQEADLVVGYNIKGFDYEVLRG
;
A
#
# COMPACT_ATOMS: atom_id res chain seq x y z
N MET A 1 6.55 -18.32 -28.22
CA MET A 1 5.52 -17.51 -27.55
C MET A 1 5.52 -18.01 -26.11
N GLU A 2 6.17 -17.28 -25.21
CA GLU A 2 6.18 -17.65 -23.80
C GLU A 2 4.78 -17.45 -23.24
N ILE A 3 4.24 -18.51 -22.65
CA ILE A 3 2.94 -18.50 -21.99
C ILE A 3 3.17 -17.78 -20.66
N TRP A 4 2.59 -16.59 -20.53
CA TRP A 4 2.53 -15.86 -19.27
C TRP A 4 1.47 -16.53 -18.40
N ASP A 5 1.87 -17.18 -17.31
CA ASP A 5 1.02 -17.98 -16.41
C ASP A 5 0.35 -17.15 -15.30
N GLY A 6 0.53 -15.83 -15.33
CA GLY A 6 -0.09 -14.89 -14.38
C GLY A 6 0.63 -14.80 -13.04
N GLN A 7 1.73 -15.52 -12.83
CA GLN A 7 2.60 -15.36 -11.67
C GLN A 7 4.04 -15.11 -12.11
N MET A 8 4.50 -13.87 -11.98
CA MET A 8 5.95 -13.67 -11.90
C MET A 8 6.45 -14.47 -10.69
N ASN A 9 7.47 -15.31 -10.87
CA ASN A 9 8.23 -15.86 -9.76
C ASN A 9 8.59 -14.70 -8.82
N MET A 10 8.09 -14.76 -7.58
CA MET A 10 8.16 -13.67 -6.60
C MET A 10 9.60 -13.20 -6.30
N PHE A 11 10.58 -14.03 -6.66
CA PHE A 11 12.00 -13.89 -6.35
C PHE A 11 12.88 -13.64 -7.58
N ASP A 12 12.30 -13.64 -8.78
CA ASP A 12 13.07 -13.33 -9.99
C ASP A 12 13.19 -11.82 -10.16
N ASP A 13 14.41 -11.35 -10.43
CA ASP A 13 14.64 -9.96 -10.79
C ASP A 13 13.81 -9.61 -12.02
N ASN A 14 12.90 -8.64 -11.88
CA ASN A 14 12.22 -8.05 -13.02
C ASN A 14 12.94 -6.75 -13.40
N PRO A 15 13.81 -6.75 -14.42
CA PRO A 15 14.53 -5.56 -14.85
C PRO A 15 13.61 -4.45 -15.39
N GLN A 16 12.31 -4.73 -15.58
CA GLN A 16 11.32 -3.70 -15.93
C GLN A 16 10.77 -2.93 -14.71
N ARG A 17 11.10 -3.31 -13.47
CA ARG A 17 10.77 -2.53 -12.25
C ARG A 17 11.74 -1.36 -12.07
N THR A 18 11.86 -0.51 -13.10
CA THR A 18 12.62 0.73 -13.01
C THR A 18 11.65 1.90 -12.86
N VAL A 19 11.99 2.82 -11.97
CA VAL A 19 11.33 4.12 -11.85
C VAL A 19 12.24 5.18 -12.44
N SER A 20 11.64 6.15 -13.13
CA SER A 20 12.39 7.26 -13.71
C SER A 20 13.16 8.01 -12.63
N ALA A 21 14.43 8.32 -12.90
CA ALA A 21 15.26 9.08 -11.98
C ALA A 21 14.57 10.38 -11.53
N GLY A 22 14.57 10.64 -10.23
CA GLY A 22 13.97 11.85 -9.63
C GLY A 22 12.45 11.77 -9.37
N LYS A 23 11.77 10.68 -9.74
CA LYS A 23 10.35 10.48 -9.42
C LYS A 23 10.20 9.77 -8.08
N LYS A 24 9.46 10.38 -7.15
CA LYS A 24 9.14 9.79 -5.84
C LYS A 24 8.01 8.78 -6.00
N VAL A 25 8.35 7.51 -6.13
CA VAL A 25 7.37 6.42 -6.22
C VAL A 25 7.31 5.66 -4.90
N VAL A 26 6.11 5.47 -4.38
CA VAL A 26 5.85 4.70 -3.16
C VAL A 26 4.88 3.58 -3.49
N VAL A 27 5.22 2.36 -3.09
CA VAL A 27 4.31 1.22 -3.09
C VAL A 27 3.83 1.03 -1.67
N PHE A 28 2.52 0.88 -1.43
CA PHE A 28 2.03 0.60 -0.08
C PHE A 28 0.83 -0.34 -0.08
N ASP A 29 0.62 -0.93 1.09
CA ASP A 29 -0.55 -1.74 1.44
C ASP A 29 -0.82 -1.57 2.94
N LEU A 30 -2.06 -1.79 3.37
CA LEU A 30 -2.42 -1.82 4.80
C LEU A 30 -3.31 -2.99 5.15
N GLU A 31 -3.22 -3.40 6.41
CA GLU A 31 -4.06 -4.44 6.99
C GLU A 31 -4.91 -3.87 8.12
N THR A 32 -6.13 -4.36 8.27
CA THR A 32 -7.10 -3.82 9.22
C THR A 32 -7.21 -4.63 10.52
N GLN A 33 -7.53 -3.97 11.63
CA GLN A 33 -7.70 -4.64 12.93
C GLN A 33 -8.95 -5.53 13.00
N ARG A 34 -9.99 -5.14 12.26
CA ARG A 34 -11.31 -5.79 12.27
C ARG A 34 -11.67 -6.28 10.88
N SER A 35 -12.49 -7.31 10.78
CA SER A 35 -13.04 -7.77 9.51
C SER A 35 -14.28 -6.97 9.13
N PHE A 36 -14.70 -7.05 7.85
CA PHE A 36 -15.99 -6.48 7.42
C PHE A 36 -17.17 -7.02 8.23
N LYS A 37 -17.13 -8.29 8.63
CA LYS A 37 -18.21 -8.90 9.43
C LYS A 37 -18.33 -8.21 10.79
N ASP A 38 -17.21 -7.88 11.41
CA ASP A 38 -17.16 -7.29 12.75
C ASP A 38 -17.71 -5.86 12.77
N VAL A 39 -17.60 -5.14 11.65
CA VAL A 39 -18.05 -3.74 11.54
C VAL A 39 -19.43 -3.57 10.91
N GLY A 40 -20.09 -4.67 10.50
CA GLY A 40 -21.42 -4.62 9.88
C GLY A 40 -21.41 -4.43 8.35
N GLY A 41 -20.31 -4.78 7.70
CA GLY A 41 -20.16 -4.84 6.24
C GLY A 41 -19.29 -3.75 5.63
N ARG A 42 -19.15 -3.79 4.30
CA ARG A 42 -18.28 -2.90 3.52
C ARG A 42 -18.67 -1.42 3.57
N THR A 43 -19.87 -1.07 4.06
CA THR A 43 -20.30 0.33 4.18
C THR A 43 -19.73 1.01 5.43
N GLN A 44 -19.03 0.27 6.30
CA GLN A 44 -18.49 0.75 7.57
C GLN A 44 -16.95 0.71 7.59
N MET A 45 -16.28 1.01 6.47
CA MET A 45 -14.81 0.90 6.34
C MET A 45 -14.05 1.74 7.38
N HIS A 46 -14.56 2.92 7.73
CA HIS A 46 -14.01 3.78 8.78
C HIS A 46 -13.90 3.10 10.16
N ARG A 47 -14.61 1.99 10.40
CA ARG A 47 -14.57 1.25 11.67
C ARG A 47 -13.55 0.11 11.67
N LEU A 48 -12.91 -0.17 10.55
CA LEU A 48 -12.01 -1.32 10.44
C LEU A 48 -10.75 -1.14 11.29
N GLY A 49 -10.29 0.10 11.46
CA GLY A 49 -9.04 0.43 12.15
C GLY A 49 -7.82 -0.09 11.40
N VAL A 50 -6.68 0.59 11.54
CA VAL A 50 -5.43 0.13 10.91
C VAL A 50 -4.70 -0.78 11.89
N SER A 51 -4.31 -1.97 11.47
CA SER A 51 -3.42 -2.83 12.26
C SER A 51 -1.96 -2.51 11.96
N ILE A 52 -1.60 -2.54 10.68
CA ILE A 52 -0.27 -2.24 10.17
C ILE A 52 -0.38 -1.64 8.78
N GLY A 53 0.46 -0.66 8.49
CA GLY A 53 0.69 -0.14 7.15
C GLY A 53 2.15 -0.34 6.78
N VAL A 54 2.42 -0.76 5.54
CA VAL A 54 3.76 -0.93 5.02
C VAL A 54 3.87 -0.18 3.71
N ALA A 55 4.92 0.63 3.59
CA ALA A 55 5.30 1.29 2.36
C ALA A 55 6.74 0.96 1.99
N TYR A 56 7.01 0.84 0.69
CA TYR A 56 8.35 0.81 0.12
C TYR A 56 8.55 2.08 -0.71
N SER A 57 9.63 2.81 -0.42
CA SER A 57 10.00 4.03 -1.14
C SER A 57 11.15 3.74 -2.09
N TYR A 58 10.92 3.95 -3.39
CA TYR A 58 11.99 3.90 -4.38
C TYR A 58 13.00 5.06 -4.25
N THR A 59 12.67 6.10 -3.47
CA THR A 59 13.57 7.24 -3.26
C THR A 59 14.69 6.89 -2.28
N THR A 60 14.34 6.16 -1.21
CA THR A 60 15.26 5.80 -0.13
C THR A 60 15.72 4.35 -0.22
N ASP A 61 15.07 3.52 -1.05
CA ASP A 61 15.27 2.07 -1.11
C ASP A 61 15.00 1.38 0.24
N GLU A 62 13.98 1.86 0.95
CA GLU A 62 13.66 1.43 2.31
C GLU A 62 12.17 1.15 2.50
N TYR A 63 11.88 0.30 3.48
CA TYR A 63 10.52 0.05 3.96
C TYR A 63 10.20 0.93 5.17
N LEU A 64 9.04 1.58 5.13
CA LEU A 64 8.38 2.18 6.29
C LEU A 64 7.30 1.21 6.79
N THR A 65 7.41 0.79 8.04
CA THR A 65 6.40 -0.05 8.71
C THR A 65 5.85 0.69 9.92
N VAL A 66 4.53 0.87 9.96
CA VAL A 66 3.84 1.64 11.00
C VAL A 66 2.60 0.91 11.53
N THR A 67 2.33 1.07 12.81
CA THR A 67 1.05 0.69 13.45
C THR A 67 0.07 1.87 13.41
N GLU A 68 -1.15 1.67 13.90
CA GLU A 68 -2.20 2.72 13.97
C GLU A 68 -1.69 4.04 14.58
N GLU A 69 -0.90 3.95 15.65
CA GLU A 69 -0.37 5.11 16.40
C GLU A 69 0.59 5.97 15.57
N ARG A 70 1.23 5.37 14.56
CA ARG A 70 2.22 6.00 13.68
C ARG A 70 1.71 6.15 12.24
N ILE A 71 0.43 5.93 12.00
CA ILE A 71 -0.12 5.92 10.63
C ILE A 71 0.01 7.28 9.93
N GLY A 72 0.14 8.37 10.70
CA GLY A 72 0.44 9.70 10.19
C GLY A 72 1.72 9.74 9.34
N GLU A 73 2.76 9.00 9.72
CA GLU A 73 4.02 8.94 8.97
C GLU A 73 3.83 8.31 7.59
N LEU A 74 2.96 7.28 7.48
CA LEU A 74 2.59 6.72 6.18
C LEU A 74 1.82 7.74 5.35
N ILE A 75 0.85 8.43 5.95
CA ILE A 75 0.03 9.43 5.23
C ILE A 75 0.91 10.55 4.67
N GLU A 76 1.87 11.05 5.46
CA GLU A 76 2.84 12.06 5.01
C GLU A 76 3.69 11.55 3.84
N LEU A 77 4.24 10.34 3.95
CA LEU A 77 5.00 9.70 2.86
C LEU A 77 4.17 9.56 1.57
N LEU A 78 2.89 9.18 1.69
CA LEU A 78 1.99 9.05 0.53
C LEU A 78 1.63 10.41 -0.09
N GLN A 79 1.52 11.47 0.70
CA GLN A 79 1.25 12.83 0.22
C GLN A 79 2.45 13.44 -0.52
N GLU A 80 3.67 13.09 -0.13
CA GLU A 80 4.90 13.55 -0.79
C GLU A 80 5.23 12.80 -2.08
N ALA A 81 4.59 11.66 -2.33
CA ALA A 81 4.86 10.82 -3.50
C ALA A 81 4.27 11.42 -4.79
N ASP A 82 5.05 11.39 -5.87
CA ASP A 82 4.56 11.70 -7.22
C ASP A 82 3.63 10.60 -7.75
N LEU A 83 3.84 9.36 -7.27
CA LEU A 83 3.04 8.20 -7.62
C LEU A 83 2.94 7.24 -6.44
N VAL A 84 1.72 6.97 -6.03
CA VAL A 84 1.38 5.91 -5.09
C VAL A 84 0.87 4.70 -5.86
N VAL A 85 1.45 3.54 -5.59
CA VAL A 85 1.09 2.24 -6.17
C VAL A 85 0.59 1.31 -5.06
N GLY A 86 -0.52 0.64 -5.32
CA GLY A 86 -1.05 -0.40 -4.45
C GLY A 86 -2.26 -1.05 -5.11
N TYR A 87 -2.74 -2.15 -4.55
CA TYR A 87 -3.88 -2.87 -5.10
C TYR A 87 -5.20 -2.35 -4.50
N ASN A 88 -6.13 -1.88 -5.34
CA ASN A 88 -7.43 -1.36 -4.90
C ASN A 88 -7.39 -0.20 -3.88
N ILE A 89 -6.29 0.58 -3.85
CA ILE A 89 -6.09 1.67 -2.88
C ILE A 89 -7.23 2.69 -2.79
N LYS A 90 -7.90 2.99 -3.92
CA LYS A 90 -9.03 3.93 -3.94
C LYS A 90 -10.31 3.35 -3.35
N GLY A 91 -10.50 2.03 -3.44
CA GLY A 91 -11.73 1.35 -3.03
C GLY A 91 -11.63 0.68 -1.66
N PHE A 92 -10.46 0.71 -1.03
CA PHE A 92 -10.23 0.10 0.28
C PHE A 92 -9.28 0.93 1.13
N ASP A 93 -7.99 0.97 0.81
CA ASP A 93 -6.95 1.52 1.69
C ASP A 93 -7.20 2.99 2.05
N TYR A 94 -7.49 3.82 1.05
CA TYR A 94 -7.81 5.24 1.29
C TYR A 94 -9.12 5.42 2.05
N GLU A 95 -10.09 4.51 1.87
CA GLU A 95 -11.34 4.56 2.64
C GLU A 95 -11.14 4.16 4.11
N VAL A 96 -10.16 3.29 4.39
CA VAL A 96 -9.72 2.98 5.75
C VAL A 96 -8.96 4.17 6.36
N LEU A 97 -8.05 4.79 5.62
CA LEU A 97 -7.24 5.92 6.09
C LEU A 97 -8.02 7.24 6.26
N ARG A 98 -9.16 7.39 5.58
CA ARG A 98 -10.04 8.57 5.67
C ARG A 98 -10.83 8.69 6.97
N GLY A 99 -10.82 7.64 7.81
CA GLY A 99 -11.48 7.49 9.11
C GLY A 99 -12.26 8.69 9.63
#